data_AF-A0A1D9FVP7-F1
#
_entry.id   AF-A0A1D9FVP7-F1
#
_cell.length_a   1.000
_cell.length_b   1.000
_cell.length_c   1.000
_cell.angle_alpha   90.00
_cell.angle_beta   90.00
_cell.angle_gamma   90.00
#
_symmetry.space_group_name_H-M   'P 1'
#
loop_
_entity.id
_entity.type
_entity.pdbx_description
1 polymer ?
#
loop_
_entity_poly.entity_id
_entity_poly.type
_entity_poly.pdbx_seq_one_letter_code
_entity_poly.pdbx_strand_id
1 'polypeptide(L)'
;MYRKLKTLVSSLLVGLFVLTMSFSFGANPTFADTADTLGPEGYFLVHATNENGVPETSTSFADVKFSFEGAGQWSYGDPQREFGACGDPEYAYQTGMTYPDKTSFSLIADCGSAGVYEVCDTTVITLAPEEICNFKMNDSPGGYYNNDGALIVSYNIFD
;
A
#
# COMPACT_ATOMS: atom_id res chain seq x y z
N MET A 1 -29.18 -3.51 59.72
CA MET A 1 -30.21 -3.83 58.70
C MET A 1 -30.19 -2.70 57.68
N TYR A 2 -30.24 -3.00 56.36
CA TYR A 2 -29.99 -2.13 55.18
C TYR A 2 -28.49 -1.86 54.89
N ARG A 3 -27.77 -2.54 53.98
CA ARG A 3 -27.89 -2.85 52.53
C ARG A 3 -27.73 -1.65 51.57
N LYS A 4 -26.62 -1.70 50.82
CA LYS A 4 -26.36 -1.23 49.44
C LYS A 4 -26.20 0.29 49.21
N LEU A 5 -25.05 0.68 48.65
CA LEU A 5 -24.92 0.90 47.19
C LEU A 5 -23.44 0.95 46.78
N LYS A 6 -23.05 0.00 45.91
CA LYS A 6 -21.86 0.09 45.07
C LYS A 6 -22.19 1.00 43.89
N THR A 7 -21.35 1.98 43.59
CA THR A 7 -21.23 2.48 42.22
C THR A 7 -19.79 2.93 42.01
N LEU A 8 -19.01 2.07 41.34
CA LEU A 8 -17.79 2.48 40.64
C LEU A 8 -18.22 3.37 39.48
N VAL A 9 -17.64 4.57 39.38
CA VAL A 9 -17.54 5.27 38.10
C VAL A 9 -16.04 5.47 37.89
N SER A 10 -15.44 4.49 37.20
CA SER A 10 -14.08 4.63 36.68
C SER A 10 -14.20 5.38 35.37
N SER A 11 -13.94 6.68 35.39
CA SER A 11 -13.94 7.53 34.21
C SER A 11 -12.76 7.14 33.31
N LEU A 12 -13.07 6.42 32.24
CA LEU A 12 -12.16 6.12 31.14
C LEU A 12 -11.96 7.43 30.34
N LEU A 13 -10.84 8.12 30.56
CA LEU A 13 -10.38 9.17 29.65
C LEU A 13 -9.89 8.47 28.37
N VAL A 14 -10.74 8.38 27.36
CA VAL A 14 -10.32 8.08 25.99
C VAL A 14 -9.79 9.39 25.43
N GLY A 15 -8.47 9.56 25.47
CA GLY A 15 -7.78 10.65 24.80
C GLY A 15 -7.88 10.46 23.29
N LEU A 16 -8.80 11.18 22.66
CA LEU A 16 -8.93 11.29 21.22
C LEU A 16 -7.76 12.15 20.70
N PHE A 17 -6.67 11.51 20.29
CA PHE A 17 -5.57 12.16 19.58
C PHE A 17 -5.95 12.26 18.10
N VAL A 18 -6.57 13.37 17.70
CA VAL A 18 -6.71 13.70 16.27
C VAL A 18 -5.45 14.43 15.85
N LEU A 19 -4.53 13.71 15.21
CA LEU A 19 -3.35 14.30 14.58
C LEU A 19 -3.77 14.85 13.22
N THR A 20 -4.20 16.11 13.16
CA THR A 20 -4.42 16.79 11.87
C THR A 20 -3.07 17.20 11.28
N MET A 21 -2.50 16.39 10.40
CA MET A 21 -1.40 16.84 9.54
C MET A 21 -1.98 17.71 8.42
N SER A 22 -1.56 18.97 8.38
CA SER A 22 -1.88 19.90 7.29
C SER A 22 -0.74 19.83 6.27
N PHE A 23 -0.97 19.29 5.08
CA PHE A 23 0.01 19.33 4.00
C PHE A 23 -0.20 20.63 3.20
N SER A 24 0.84 21.47 3.14
CA SER A 24 0.89 22.59 2.19
C SER A 24 1.34 22.07 0.84
N PHE A 25 0.44 22.05 -0.15
CA PHE A 25 0.80 21.76 -1.54
C PHE A 25 1.48 22.98 -2.16
N GLY A 26 2.82 22.98 -2.10
CA GLY A 26 3.67 23.94 -2.78
C GLY A 26 4.91 23.20 -3.29
N ALA A 27 4.95 22.98 -4.61
CA ALA A 27 5.89 22.13 -5.36
C ALA A 27 5.56 20.63 -5.31
N ASN A 28 5.40 20.00 -6.49
CA ASN A 28 5.49 18.55 -6.66
C ASN A 28 6.87 18.12 -6.16
N PRO A 29 7.00 17.44 -5.01
CA PRO A 29 8.26 16.78 -4.72
C PRO A 29 8.48 15.72 -5.79
N THR A 30 9.53 15.86 -6.59
CA THR A 30 10.16 14.70 -7.22
C THR A 30 10.68 13.84 -6.08
N PHE A 31 9.87 12.88 -5.63
CA PHE A 31 10.36 11.80 -4.78
C PHE A 31 11.40 11.06 -5.59
N ALA A 32 12.65 11.11 -5.15
CA ALA A 32 13.68 10.29 -5.74
C ALA A 32 13.37 8.84 -5.36
N ASP A 33 12.88 8.04 -6.31
CA ASP A 33 12.67 6.59 -6.20
C ASP A 33 14.04 5.86 -6.16
N THR A 34 14.86 6.15 -5.15
CA THR A 34 15.96 5.26 -4.81
C THR A 34 15.37 4.09 -4.06
N ALA A 35 15.64 2.87 -4.52
CA ALA A 35 15.14 1.67 -3.88
C ALA A 35 15.43 1.69 -2.39
N ASP A 36 14.38 1.63 -1.58
CA ASP A 36 14.56 1.50 -0.14
C ASP A 36 14.85 0.03 0.19
N THR A 37 15.49 -0.15 1.34
CA THR A 37 15.85 -1.47 1.83
C THR A 37 14.75 -1.98 2.74
N LEU A 38 14.22 -3.17 2.45
CA LEU A 38 13.31 -3.86 3.34
C LEU A 38 14.06 -4.31 4.60
N GLY A 39 13.70 -3.71 5.73
CA GLY A 39 14.09 -4.17 7.07
C GLY A 39 13.22 -5.33 7.57
N PRO A 40 13.31 -5.69 8.86
CA PRO A 40 12.46 -6.74 9.43
C PRO A 40 10.97 -6.42 9.41
N GLU A 41 10.62 -5.14 9.49
CA GLU A 41 9.25 -4.61 9.42
C GLU A 41 9.30 -3.14 9.01
N GLY A 42 8.22 -2.63 8.45
CA GLY A 42 8.13 -1.23 8.05
C GLY A 42 6.89 -0.92 7.24
N TYR A 43 6.91 0.28 6.64
CA TYR A 43 5.90 0.70 5.69
C TYR A 43 6.47 1.70 4.69
N PHE A 44 5.87 1.78 3.51
CA PHE A 44 6.16 2.78 2.50
C PHE A 44 4.88 3.23 1.79
N LEU A 45 4.97 4.36 1.08
CA LEU A 45 3.83 4.93 0.33
C LEU A 45 3.99 4.65 -1.15
N VAL A 46 2.92 4.15 -1.77
CA VAL A 46 2.81 4.00 -3.22
C VAL A 46 1.85 5.06 -3.74
N HIS A 47 2.39 6.09 -4.36
CA HIS A 47 1.60 7.17 -4.94
C HIS A 47 0.92 6.72 -6.23
N ALA A 48 -0.36 7.05 -6.38
CA ALA A 48 -1.14 6.64 -7.54
C ALA A 48 -0.66 7.26 -8.87
N THR A 49 0.09 8.36 -8.79
CA THR A 49 0.70 9.03 -9.94
C THR A 49 2.02 8.42 -10.40
N ASN A 50 2.58 7.47 -9.64
CA ASN A 50 3.89 6.89 -9.95
C ASN A 50 3.77 5.66 -10.85
N GLU A 51 3.81 5.87 -12.16
CA GLU A 51 3.80 4.79 -13.17
C GLU A 51 5.01 3.86 -13.05
N ASN A 52 6.15 4.39 -12.61
CA ASN A 52 7.37 3.60 -12.44
C ASN A 52 7.34 2.77 -11.16
N GLY A 53 6.43 3.06 -10.22
CA GLY A 53 6.33 2.38 -8.94
C GLY A 53 7.44 2.71 -7.94
N VAL A 54 7.35 2.09 -6.77
CA VAL A 54 8.28 2.24 -5.65
C VAL A 54 9.13 0.97 -5.55
N PRO A 55 10.44 1.05 -5.83
CA PRO A 55 11.32 -0.10 -5.72
C PRO A 55 11.71 -0.38 -4.25
N GLU A 56 11.64 -1.64 -3.85
CA GLU A 56 11.98 -2.14 -2.52
C GLU A 56 12.91 -3.35 -2.66
N THR A 57 14.03 -3.35 -1.96
CA THR A 57 15.08 -4.37 -2.12
C THR A 57 15.24 -5.21 -0.86
N SER A 58 15.28 -6.54 -1.01
CA SER A 58 15.65 -7.45 0.08
C SER A 58 17.16 -7.35 0.36
N THR A 59 17.54 -7.00 1.59
CA THR A 59 18.96 -7.03 2.03
C THR A 59 19.36 -8.33 2.72
N SER A 60 18.51 -9.34 2.68
CA SER A 60 18.82 -10.63 3.26
C SER A 60 19.93 -11.34 2.48
N PHE A 61 20.77 -12.10 3.18
CA PHE A 61 21.79 -12.97 2.60
C PHE A 61 21.23 -14.34 2.18
N ALA A 62 19.95 -14.60 2.43
CA ALA A 62 19.22 -15.80 2.03
C ALA A 62 17.78 -15.45 1.65
N ASP A 63 17.06 -16.39 1.04
CA ASP A 63 15.65 -16.23 0.74
C ASP A 63 14.85 -15.92 2.02
N VAL A 64 14.05 -14.85 1.98
CA VAL A 64 13.20 -14.42 3.10
C VAL A 64 11.77 -14.24 2.61
N LYS A 65 10.83 -14.70 3.44
CA LYS A 65 9.41 -14.45 3.22
C LYS A 65 9.03 -13.14 3.85
N PHE A 66 8.44 -12.26 3.05
CA PHE A 66 7.81 -11.03 3.51
C PHE A 66 6.30 -11.16 3.38
N SER A 67 5.59 -10.68 4.40
CA SER A 67 4.16 -10.42 4.33
C SER A 67 3.96 -8.94 4.00
N PHE A 68 3.14 -8.65 3.00
CA PHE A 68 2.76 -7.30 2.59
C PHE A 68 1.25 -7.11 2.71
N GLU A 69 0.83 -5.92 3.11
CA GLU A 69 -0.59 -5.53 3.18
C GLU A 69 -0.75 -4.08 2.73
N GLY A 70 -1.66 -3.83 1.78
CA GLY A 70 -1.96 -2.50 1.26
C GLY A 70 -3.19 -1.88 1.94
N ALA A 71 -3.08 -0.63 2.38
CA ALA A 71 -4.17 0.12 3.00
C ALA A 71 -4.27 1.55 2.45
N GLY A 72 -5.49 2.08 2.39
CA GLY A 72 -5.76 3.44 1.89
C GLY A 72 -6.78 3.43 0.75
N GLN A 73 -6.90 4.57 0.07
CA GLN A 73 -7.76 4.78 -1.08
C GLN A 73 -7.06 5.65 -2.11
N TRP A 74 -7.35 5.42 -3.38
CA TRP A 74 -6.87 6.23 -4.50
C TRP A 74 -7.88 6.19 -5.66
N SER A 75 -7.81 7.14 -6.60
CA SER A 75 -8.73 7.21 -7.75
C SER A 75 -7.98 7.31 -9.08
N TYR A 76 -8.49 6.65 -10.13
CA TYR A 76 -7.97 6.79 -11.50
C TYR A 76 -8.71 7.92 -12.22
N GLY A 77 -8.12 9.10 -12.42
CA GLY A 77 -8.69 10.21 -13.23
C GLY A 77 -10.11 10.75 -12.94
N ASP A 78 -10.90 10.05 -12.13
CA ASP A 78 -12.29 10.27 -11.75
C ASP A 78 -12.34 10.23 -10.22
N PRO A 79 -12.30 11.40 -9.56
CA PRO A 79 -12.23 11.48 -8.10
C PRO A 79 -13.51 11.00 -7.41
N GLN A 80 -14.56 10.62 -8.16
CA GLN A 80 -15.77 10.01 -7.57
C GLN A 80 -15.65 8.50 -7.40
N ARG A 81 -14.62 7.87 -7.96
CA ARG A 81 -14.37 6.43 -7.87
C ARG A 81 -13.04 6.18 -7.18
N GLU A 82 -13.12 5.81 -5.91
CA GLU A 82 -11.97 5.43 -5.10
C GLU A 82 -11.86 3.91 -4.95
N PHE A 83 -10.62 3.42 -4.90
CA PHE A 83 -10.26 2.02 -4.81
C PHE A 83 -9.26 1.80 -3.68
N GLY A 84 -9.45 0.70 -2.95
CA GLY A 84 -8.41 0.16 -2.08
C GLY A 84 -7.39 -0.65 -2.86
N ALA A 85 -6.51 -1.36 -2.14
CA ALA A 85 -5.45 -2.16 -2.73
C ALA A 85 -5.94 -3.31 -3.64
N CYS A 86 -7.19 -3.73 -3.48
CA CYS A 86 -7.81 -4.79 -4.30
C CYS A 86 -8.30 -4.32 -5.67
N GLY A 87 -8.41 -3.01 -5.93
CA GLY A 87 -8.86 -2.48 -7.22
C GLY A 87 -10.33 -2.73 -7.56
N ASP A 88 -10.63 -2.80 -8.85
CA ASP A 88 -11.95 -2.99 -9.46
C ASP A 88 -11.99 -4.23 -10.39
N PRO A 89 -12.50 -5.38 -9.91
CA PRO A 89 -12.60 -6.60 -10.72
C PRO A 89 -13.66 -6.52 -11.82
N GLU A 90 -14.54 -5.52 -11.80
CA GLU A 90 -15.61 -5.35 -12.79
C GLU A 90 -15.27 -4.30 -13.86
N TYR A 91 -14.05 -3.76 -13.84
CA TYR A 91 -13.65 -2.74 -14.79
C TYR A 91 -13.65 -3.26 -16.23
N ALA A 92 -14.44 -2.61 -17.09
CA ALA A 92 -14.71 -3.07 -18.45
C ALA A 92 -13.47 -3.07 -19.37
N TYR A 93 -12.41 -2.33 -19.04
CA TYR A 93 -11.23 -2.14 -19.89
C TYR A 93 -9.97 -2.80 -19.33
N GLN A 94 -10.12 -3.94 -18.66
CA GLN A 94 -9.04 -4.74 -18.07
C GLN A 94 -7.86 -5.01 -19.04
N THR A 95 -8.13 -5.23 -20.32
CA THR A 95 -7.07 -5.48 -21.32
C THR A 95 -6.16 -4.29 -21.61
N GLY A 96 -6.56 -3.08 -21.17
CA GLY A 96 -5.77 -1.86 -21.31
C GLY A 96 -4.88 -1.53 -20.11
N MET A 97 -4.88 -2.35 -19.06
CA MET A 97 -4.07 -2.13 -17.85
C MET A 97 -2.60 -2.53 -18.06
N THR A 98 -1.71 -2.01 -17.22
CA THR A 98 -0.27 -2.38 -17.23
C THR A 98 -0.07 -3.89 -17.01
N TYR A 99 -0.87 -4.49 -16.14
CA TYR A 99 -0.94 -5.93 -15.90
C TYR A 99 -2.36 -6.44 -16.23
N PRO A 100 -2.62 -6.82 -17.49
CA PRO A 100 -3.96 -7.22 -17.94
C PRO A 100 -4.52 -8.49 -17.28
N ASP A 101 -3.67 -9.33 -16.71
CA ASP A 101 -4.01 -10.57 -16.00
C ASP A 101 -4.24 -10.37 -14.50
N LYS A 102 -4.07 -9.14 -14.00
CA LYS A 102 -4.32 -8.72 -12.61
C LYS A 102 -5.50 -7.76 -12.55
N THR A 103 -6.15 -7.65 -11.42
CA THR A 103 -7.32 -6.78 -11.23
C THR A 103 -6.99 -5.33 -11.60
N SER A 104 -7.88 -4.67 -12.33
CA SER A 104 -7.70 -3.26 -12.67
C SER A 104 -7.60 -2.43 -11.39
N PHE A 105 -6.70 -1.47 -11.35
CA PHE A 105 -6.49 -0.56 -10.22
C PHE A 105 -6.01 -1.22 -8.91
N SER A 106 -5.66 -2.51 -8.92
CA SER A 106 -5.09 -3.16 -7.74
C SER A 106 -3.66 -2.72 -7.50
N LEU A 107 -3.19 -2.86 -6.25
CA LEU A 107 -1.79 -2.71 -5.90
C LEU A 107 -1.02 -3.94 -6.36
N ILE A 108 0.01 -3.72 -7.17
CA ILE A 108 0.86 -4.76 -7.75
C ILE A 108 2.25 -4.70 -7.12
N ALA A 109 2.79 -5.86 -6.77
CA ALA A 109 4.21 -6.06 -6.50
C ALA A 109 4.83 -6.86 -7.66
N ASP A 110 5.67 -6.21 -8.46
CA ASP A 110 6.42 -6.83 -9.55
C ASP A 110 7.85 -7.12 -9.06
N CYS A 111 8.09 -8.38 -8.68
CA CYS A 111 9.29 -8.84 -7.98
C CYS A 111 10.21 -9.68 -8.87
N GLY A 112 10.35 -9.30 -10.14
CA GLY A 112 11.33 -9.89 -11.04
C GLY A 112 11.25 -11.41 -11.10
N SER A 113 12.23 -12.09 -10.49
CA SER A 113 12.34 -13.55 -10.52
C SER A 113 11.28 -14.26 -9.66
N ALA A 114 10.78 -13.61 -8.61
CA ALA A 114 9.71 -14.12 -7.76
C ALA A 114 8.35 -14.05 -8.46
N GLY A 115 8.16 -13.08 -9.36
CA GLY A 115 6.96 -12.92 -10.17
C GLY A 115 6.13 -11.69 -9.79
N VAL A 116 4.88 -11.66 -10.26
CA VAL A 116 3.96 -10.52 -10.13
C VAL A 116 2.75 -10.88 -9.27
N TYR A 117 2.53 -10.11 -8.22
CA TYR A 117 1.54 -10.37 -7.18
C TYR A 117 0.57 -9.21 -7.00
N GLU A 118 -0.66 -9.52 -6.60
CA GLU A 118 -1.62 -8.52 -6.11
C GLU A 118 -1.50 -8.43 -4.59
N VAL A 119 -1.40 -7.22 -4.07
CA VAL A 119 -1.29 -6.94 -2.63
C VAL A 119 -2.65 -6.39 -2.15
N CYS A 120 -3.69 -7.19 -2.33
CA CYS A 120 -5.08 -6.86 -1.95
C CYS A 120 -5.33 -7.05 -0.45
N ASP A 121 -4.91 -8.20 0.06
CA ASP A 121 -4.90 -8.56 1.48
C ASP A 121 -3.45 -8.86 1.90
N THR A 122 -3.27 -9.63 2.99
CA THR A 122 -1.97 -10.19 3.38
C THR A 122 -1.41 -11.09 2.26
N THR A 123 -0.41 -10.60 1.54
CA THR A 123 0.28 -11.32 0.46
C THR A 123 1.69 -11.69 0.92
N VAL A 124 2.02 -12.99 0.91
CA VAL A 124 3.35 -13.49 1.27
C VAL A 124 4.19 -13.74 0.03
N ILE A 125 5.35 -13.09 -0.06
CA ILE A 125 6.29 -13.18 -1.18
C ILE A 125 7.64 -13.65 -0.65
N THR A 126 8.25 -14.62 -1.33
CA THR A 126 9.63 -15.05 -1.03
C THR A 126 10.59 -14.28 -1.91
N LEU A 127 11.50 -13.52 -1.30
CA LEU A 127 12.49 -12.70 -2.00
C LEU A 127 13.88 -13.28 -1.80
N ALA A 128 14.57 -13.48 -2.92
CA ALA A 128 15.98 -13.84 -2.94
C ALA A 128 16.85 -12.67 -2.42
N PRO A 129 18.13 -12.91 -2.08
CA PRO A 129 19.08 -11.84 -1.78
C PRO A 129 19.13 -10.81 -2.91
N GLU A 130 19.05 -9.53 -2.55
CA GLU A 130 19.10 -8.40 -3.50
C GLU A 130 17.94 -8.36 -4.51
N GLU A 131 16.90 -9.20 -4.36
CA GLU A 131 15.71 -9.13 -5.21
C GLU A 131 14.98 -7.80 -4.99
N ILE A 132 14.58 -7.18 -6.09
CA ILE A 132 13.87 -5.90 -6.10
C ILE A 132 12.41 -6.14 -6.47
N CYS A 133 11.50 -5.72 -5.60
CA CYS A 133 10.08 -5.63 -5.87
C CYS A 133 9.70 -4.19 -6.20
N ASN A 134 8.98 -4.00 -7.28
CA ASN A 134 8.45 -2.70 -7.65
C ASN A 134 6.96 -2.63 -7.38
N PHE A 135 6.54 -1.74 -6.48
CA PHE A 135 5.16 -1.59 -6.05
C PHE A 135 4.45 -0.44 -6.77
N LYS A 136 3.33 -0.71 -7.42
CA LYS A 136 2.56 0.32 -8.17
C LYS A 136 1.10 -0.04 -8.31
N MET A 137 0.28 0.97 -8.60
CA MET A 137 -1.11 0.76 -9.00
C MET A 137 -1.18 0.11 -10.38
N ASN A 138 -2.15 -0.77 -10.63
CA ASN A 138 -2.40 -1.35 -11.94
C ASN A 138 -3.30 -0.45 -12.79
N ASP A 139 -2.73 0.59 -13.39
CA ASP A 139 -3.46 1.47 -14.31
C ASP A 139 -3.00 1.29 -15.76
N SER A 140 -3.69 1.90 -16.70
CA SER A 140 -3.30 2.00 -18.10
C SER A 140 -1.94 2.71 -18.27
N PRO A 141 -1.04 2.20 -19.13
CA PRO A 141 0.21 2.89 -19.44
C PRO A 141 -0.02 4.32 -19.94
N GLY A 142 0.70 5.28 -19.36
CA GLY A 142 0.53 6.72 -19.59
C GLY A 142 -0.74 7.34 -18.97
N GLY A 143 -1.54 6.57 -18.22
CA GLY A 143 -2.76 7.04 -17.53
C GLY A 143 -2.49 7.67 -16.16
N TYR A 144 -1.34 7.42 -15.55
CA TYR A 144 -1.10 7.71 -14.12
C TYR A 144 -1.11 9.20 -13.75
N TYR A 145 -0.89 10.10 -14.70
CA TYR A 145 -0.70 11.54 -14.43
C TYR A 145 -1.93 12.25 -13.85
N ASN A 146 -3.13 11.69 -14.00
CA ASN A 146 -4.37 12.24 -13.47
C ASN A 146 -4.92 11.44 -12.27
N ASN A 147 -4.15 10.49 -11.75
CA ASN A 147 -4.52 9.74 -10.57
C ASN A 147 -4.33 10.60 -9.31
N ASP A 148 -5.09 10.28 -8.27
CA ASP A 148 -5.01 10.97 -6.98
C ASP A 148 -4.99 9.97 -5.82
N GLY A 149 -4.35 10.36 -4.72
CA GLY A 149 -4.18 9.53 -3.53
C GLY A 149 -2.93 8.63 -3.56
N ALA A 150 -2.89 7.74 -2.57
CA ALA A 150 -1.79 6.81 -2.35
C ALA A 150 -2.26 5.64 -1.47
N LEU A 151 -1.55 4.52 -1.56
CA LEU A 151 -1.69 3.42 -0.61
C LEU A 151 -0.45 3.36 0.29
N ILE A 152 -0.66 3.01 1.55
CA ILE A 152 0.39 2.61 2.48
C ILE A 152 0.55 1.10 2.35
N VAL A 153 1.76 0.64 2.10
CA VAL A 153 2.11 -0.79 2.14
C VAL A 153 2.83 -1.04 3.44
N SER A 154 2.26 -1.86 4.30
CA SER A 154 2.93 -2.35 5.50
C SER A 154 3.59 -3.68 5.19
N TYR A 155 4.74 -3.94 5.80
CA TYR A 155 5.46 -5.19 5.61
C TYR A 155 6.12 -5.69 6.89
N ASN A 156 6.31 -7.00 6.96
CA ASN A 156 7.11 -7.67 7.98
C ASN A 156 7.69 -8.98 7.43
N ILE A 157 8.78 -9.45 8.02
CA ILE A 157 9.26 -10.81 7.81
C ILE A 157 8.19 -11.79 8.32
N PHE A 158 7.87 -12.78 7.50
CA PHE A 158 6.87 -13.81 7.78
C PHE A 158 7.57 -15.11 8.15
N ASP A 159 7.38 -15.55 9.40
CA ASP A 159 7.93 -16.80 9.95
C ASP A 159 7.11 -18.05 9.54
#